data_AF-A0A193L1Y8-F1
#
_entry.id   AF-A0A193L1Y8-F1
#
_cell.length_a   1.000
_cell.length_b   1.000
_cell.length_c   1.000
_cell.angle_alpha   90.00
_cell.angle_beta   90.00
_cell.angle_gamma   90.00
#
_symmetry.space_group_name_H-M   'P 1'
#
loop_
_entity.id
_entity.type
_entity.pdbx_description
1 polymer ?
#
loop_
_entity_poly.entity_id
_entity_poly.type
_entity_poly.pdbx_seq_one_letter_code
_entity_poly.pdbx_strand_id
1 'polypeptide(L)'
;TIKPKLGLSAKNYGRAVYECLRGGLDFTKDDENVNSQPFMRWRDRFEFVHEATLKAQRETGERKGHYLNVTAPTPEEMYKRAEFAKSIGAPIIMHDYLTGGLTANTGLANWCRDNGMLLHIHRAMHAVLDRNPHHGIHFRVLTKILRLSGGDHLHSGTVVGKLEG
;
A
#
# COMPACT_ATOMS: atom_id res chain seq x y z
N THR A 1 7.36 4.80 3.98
CA THR A 1 7.71 4.07 2.75
C THR A 1 9.14 3.60 2.85
N ILE A 2 9.40 2.31 2.64
CA ILE A 2 10.77 1.78 2.68
C ILE A 2 11.59 2.30 1.48
N LYS A 3 12.90 2.44 1.68
CA LYS A 3 13.86 2.93 0.68
C LYS A 3 15.09 2.02 0.58
N PRO A 4 15.81 1.98 -0.57
CA PRO A 4 15.50 2.65 -1.84
C PRO A 4 14.18 2.17 -2.45
N LYS A 5 13.65 2.93 -3.41
CA LYS A 5 12.32 2.69 -4.01
C LYS A 5 12.19 1.26 -4.57
N LEU A 6 13.23 0.78 -5.26
CA LEU A 6 13.35 -0.58 -5.79
C LEU A 6 14.75 -1.12 -5.50
N GLY A 7 14.93 -2.44 -5.63
CA GLY A 7 16.24 -3.10 -5.61
C GLY A 7 16.65 -3.76 -4.29
N LEU A 8 15.87 -3.61 -3.21
CA LEU A 8 16.07 -4.41 -2.00
C LEU A 8 15.58 -5.84 -2.20
N SER A 9 16.30 -6.81 -1.63
CA SER A 9 15.79 -8.17 -1.45
C SER A 9 14.72 -8.23 -0.37
N ALA A 10 13.86 -9.26 -0.40
CA ALA A 10 12.78 -9.44 0.57
C ALA A 10 13.27 -9.44 2.03
N LYS A 11 14.38 -10.14 2.31
CA LYS A 11 15.00 -10.19 3.65
C LYS A 11 15.47 -8.81 4.13
N ASN A 12 16.13 -8.05 3.25
CA ASN A 12 16.59 -6.70 3.60
C ASN A 12 15.41 -5.72 3.76
N TYR A 13 14.33 -5.94 3.01
CA TYR A 13 13.08 -5.20 3.16
C TYR A 13 12.47 -5.42 4.55
N GLY A 14 12.33 -6.68 4.97
CA GLY A 14 11.85 -7.04 6.31
C GLY A 14 12.73 -6.45 7.42
N ARG A 15 14.06 -6.48 7.26
CA ARG A 15 14.99 -5.82 8.20
C ARG A 15 14.71 -4.33 8.31
N ALA A 16 14.58 -3.61 7.20
CA ALA A 16 14.28 -2.18 7.20
C ALA A 16 12.92 -1.88 7.86
N VAL A 17 11.91 -2.70 7.58
CA VAL A 17 10.59 -2.60 8.22
C VAL A 17 10.70 -2.73 9.74
N TYR A 18 11.38 -3.77 10.23
CA TYR A 18 11.57 -3.99 11.66
C TYR A 18 12.22 -2.78 12.34
N GLU A 19 13.34 -2.28 11.80
CA GLU A 19 14.06 -1.14 12.37
C GLU A 19 13.18 0.12 12.46
N CYS A 20 12.39 0.40 11.43
CA CYS A 20 11.47 1.53 11.41
C CYS A 20 10.33 1.37 12.44
N LEU A 21 9.72 0.18 12.52
CA LEU A 21 8.57 -0.05 13.41
C LEU A 21 8.98 -0.07 14.88
N ARG A 22 10.09 -0.74 15.23
CA ARG A 22 10.61 -0.74 16.61
C ARG A 22 11.08 0.66 17.04
N GLY A 23 11.43 1.51 16.07
CA GLY A 23 11.85 2.89 16.30
C GLY A 23 10.71 3.86 16.61
N GLY A 24 9.46 3.38 16.63
CA GLY A 24 8.29 4.15 17.05
C GLY A 24 7.28 4.46 15.93
N LEU A 25 7.50 4.00 14.69
CA LEU A 25 6.45 4.13 13.67
C LEU A 25 5.33 3.12 13.90
N ASP A 26 4.07 3.53 13.71
CA ASP A 26 2.92 2.62 13.67
C ASP A 26 2.95 1.75 12.42
N PHE A 27 3.27 2.40 11.30
CA PHE A 27 3.23 1.81 9.98
C PHE A 27 4.48 2.08 9.17
N THR A 28 4.88 1.07 8.42
CA THR A 28 5.69 1.23 7.21
C THR A 28 4.84 0.88 6.00
N LYS A 29 5.35 1.08 4.78
CA LYS A 29 4.61 0.74 3.56
C LYS A 29 5.54 0.38 2.43
N ASP A 30 5.04 -0.47 1.55
CA ASP A 30 5.58 -0.67 0.22
C ASP A 30 5.61 0.66 -0.53
N ASP A 31 6.58 0.82 -1.42
CA ASP A 31 6.55 1.90 -2.42
C ASP A 31 5.54 1.50 -3.53
N GLU A 32 4.91 2.46 -4.21
CA GLU A 32 3.81 2.14 -5.14
C GLU A 32 4.24 1.23 -6.30
N ASN A 33 5.51 1.31 -6.70
CA ASN A 33 6.06 0.45 -7.74
C ASN A 33 6.71 -0.85 -7.20
N VAL A 34 6.68 -1.09 -5.89
CA VAL A 34 7.08 -2.38 -5.30
C VAL A 34 5.89 -3.33 -5.42
N ASN A 35 5.98 -4.28 -6.36
CA ASN A 35 4.92 -5.25 -6.64
C ASN A 35 5.49 -6.67 -6.51
N SER A 36 5.92 -7.25 -7.62
CA SER A 36 6.66 -8.51 -7.66
C SER A 36 7.69 -8.45 -8.78
N GLN A 37 8.95 -8.24 -8.42
CA GLN A 37 10.05 -8.06 -9.37
C GLN A 37 11.10 -9.15 -9.20
N PRO A 38 12.01 -9.36 -10.17
CA PRO A 38 13.05 -10.39 -10.07
C PRO A 38 13.90 -10.30 -8.80
N PHE A 39 14.19 -9.09 -8.30
CA PHE A 39 14.97 -8.88 -7.08
C PHE A 39 14.19 -9.13 -5.78
N MET A 40 12.85 -9.19 -5.84
CA MET A 40 11.98 -9.36 -4.68
C MET A 40 10.59 -9.83 -5.13
N ARG A 41 10.34 -11.14 -5.03
CA ARG A 41 9.01 -11.71 -5.24
C ARG A 41 8.08 -11.30 -4.10
N TRP A 42 6.81 -11.07 -4.42
CA TRP A 42 5.86 -10.52 -3.46
C TRP A 42 5.66 -11.42 -2.24
N ARG A 43 5.63 -12.74 -2.43
CA ARG A 43 5.35 -13.70 -1.35
C ARG A 43 6.46 -13.69 -0.30
N ASP A 44 7.71 -13.80 -0.72
CA ASP A 44 8.88 -13.70 0.16
C ASP A 44 8.87 -12.39 0.93
N ARG A 45 8.52 -11.27 0.27
CA ARG A 45 8.40 -9.96 0.93
C ARG A 45 7.34 -10.00 2.03
N PHE A 46 6.14 -10.50 1.73
CA PHE A 46 5.04 -10.55 2.69
C PHE A 46 5.44 -11.36 3.93
N GLU A 47 6.12 -12.50 3.75
CA GLU A 47 6.61 -13.35 4.84
C GLU A 47 7.62 -12.62 5.74
N PHE A 48 8.72 -12.09 5.16
CA PHE A 48 9.75 -11.40 5.94
C PHE A 48 9.23 -10.11 6.61
N VAL A 49 8.34 -9.37 5.94
CA VAL A 49 7.72 -8.15 6.47
C VAL A 49 6.76 -8.47 7.61
N HIS A 50 5.99 -9.55 7.50
CA HIS A 50 5.07 -9.96 8.56
C HIS A 50 5.84 -10.43 9.80
N GLU A 51 6.90 -11.23 9.63
CA GLU A 51 7.80 -11.60 10.72
C GLU A 51 8.38 -10.37 11.44
N ALA A 52 8.89 -9.40 10.66
CA ALA A 52 9.42 -8.14 11.16
C ALA A 52 8.38 -7.31 11.93
N THR A 53 7.14 -7.26 11.43
CA THR A 53 6.03 -6.53 12.04
C THR A 53 5.66 -7.16 13.39
N LEU A 54 5.50 -8.48 13.44
CA LEU A 54 5.20 -9.19 14.69
C LEU A 54 6.33 -9.06 15.72
N LYS A 55 7.59 -9.09 15.26
CA LYS A 55 8.74 -8.88 16.14
C LYS A 55 8.71 -7.49 16.78
N ALA A 56 8.56 -6.45 15.97
CA ALA A 56 8.48 -5.07 16.47
C ALA A 56 7.29 -4.86 17.42
N GLN A 57 6.12 -5.43 17.10
CA GLN A 57 4.93 -5.37 17.96
C GLN A 57 5.17 -6.04 19.32
N ARG A 58 5.82 -7.20 19.36
CA ARG A 58 6.16 -7.88 20.63
C ARG A 58 7.14 -7.07 21.49
N GLU A 59 8.14 -6.45 20.86
CA GLU A 59 9.16 -5.68 21.58
C GLU A 59 8.65 -4.33 22.09
N THR A 60 7.73 -3.69 21.35
CA THR A 60 7.20 -2.36 21.71
C THR A 60 5.93 -2.43 22.55
N GLY A 61 5.17 -3.54 22.48
CA GLY A 61 3.84 -3.65 23.10
C GLY A 61 2.74 -2.88 22.34
N GLU A 62 3.08 -2.22 21.23
CA GLU A 62 2.16 -1.43 20.42
C GLU A 62 1.73 -2.20 19.17
N ARG A 63 0.52 -1.95 18.67
CA ARG A 63 0.09 -2.51 17.38
C ARG A 63 0.94 -1.93 16.25
N LYS A 64 1.46 -2.80 15.38
CA LYS A 64 2.27 -2.41 14.22
C LYS A 64 1.69 -2.94 12.92
N GLY A 65 2.02 -2.29 11.80
CA GLY A 65 1.63 -2.79 10.49
C GLY A 65 2.58 -2.39 9.37
N HIS A 66 2.39 -3.04 8.23
CA HIS A 66 3.04 -2.67 6.99
C HIS A 66 2.02 -2.74 5.85
N TYR A 67 1.91 -1.68 5.04
CA TYR A 67 0.97 -1.70 3.92
C TYR A 67 1.54 -2.58 2.80
N LEU A 68 1.11 -3.84 2.75
CA LEU A 68 1.54 -4.82 1.76
C LEU A 68 0.87 -4.50 0.41
N ASN A 69 1.65 -4.20 -0.62
CA ASN A 69 1.11 -3.80 -1.92
C ASN A 69 0.59 -4.99 -2.71
N VAL A 70 -0.73 -5.01 -2.91
CA VAL A 70 -1.43 -6.05 -3.68
C VAL A 70 -1.64 -5.68 -5.14
N THR A 71 -1.25 -4.48 -5.57
CA THR A 71 -1.37 -4.03 -6.96
C THR A 71 -0.72 -5.03 -7.92
N ALA A 72 -1.49 -5.53 -8.89
CA ALA A 72 -1.05 -6.60 -9.79
C ALA A 72 -1.58 -6.39 -11.23
N PRO A 73 -1.01 -7.09 -12.23
CA PRO A 73 -1.46 -6.97 -13.62
C PRO A 73 -2.90 -7.45 -13.87
N THR A 74 -3.42 -8.35 -13.03
CA THR A 74 -4.80 -8.85 -13.14
C THR A 74 -5.47 -8.92 -11.77
N PRO A 75 -6.81 -8.86 -11.69
CA PRO A 75 -7.55 -9.03 -10.44
C PRO A 75 -7.26 -10.35 -9.73
N GLU A 76 -7.05 -11.45 -10.46
CA GLU A 76 -6.77 -12.78 -9.88
C GLU A 76 -5.46 -12.76 -9.10
N GLU A 77 -4.40 -12.17 -9.66
CA GLU A 77 -3.12 -12.03 -8.96
C GLU A 77 -3.22 -11.00 -7.81
N MET A 78 -4.07 -9.97 -7.93
CA MET A 78 -4.34 -9.04 -6.83
C MET A 78 -5.01 -9.77 -5.65
N TYR A 79 -6.08 -10.52 -5.90
CA TYR A 79 -6.78 -11.27 -4.86
C TYR A 79 -5.90 -12.37 -4.26
N LYS A 80 -5.07 -13.05 -5.06
CA LYS A 80 -4.10 -14.01 -4.54
C LYS A 80 -3.14 -13.41 -3.51
N ARG A 81 -2.72 -12.16 -3.71
CA ARG A 81 -1.90 -11.42 -2.73
C ARG A 81 -2.72 -11.02 -1.50
N ALA A 82 -3.94 -10.52 -1.71
CA ALA A 82 -4.84 -10.11 -0.62
C ALA A 82 -5.18 -11.29 0.30
N GLU A 83 -5.52 -12.45 -0.27
CA GLU A 83 -5.78 -13.69 0.46
C GLU A 83 -4.55 -14.17 1.23
N PHE A 84 -3.36 -14.06 0.64
CA PHE A 84 -2.14 -14.41 1.36
C PHE A 84 -1.87 -13.45 2.53
N ALA A 85 -2.03 -12.13 2.34
CA ALA A 85 -1.92 -11.14 3.40
C ALA A 85 -2.90 -11.41 4.55
N LYS A 86 -4.14 -11.80 4.24
CA LYS A 86 -5.12 -12.26 5.23
C LYS A 86 -4.67 -13.53 5.94
N SER A 87 -4.18 -14.53 5.20
CA SER A 87 -3.78 -15.83 5.77
C SER A 87 -2.64 -15.72 6.78
N ILE A 88 -1.75 -14.74 6.60
CA ILE A 88 -0.68 -14.44 7.55
C ILE A 88 -1.12 -13.46 8.64
N GLY A 89 -2.36 -12.96 8.63
CA GLY A 89 -2.88 -12.05 9.66
C GLY A 89 -2.32 -10.62 9.56
N ALA A 90 -1.95 -10.16 8.36
CA ALA A 90 -1.60 -8.75 8.17
C ALA A 90 -2.84 -7.86 8.42
N PRO A 91 -2.68 -6.70 9.10
CA PRO A 91 -3.83 -5.85 9.42
C PRO A 91 -4.22 -4.87 8.29
N ILE A 92 -3.36 -4.69 7.29
CA ILE A 92 -3.51 -3.67 6.26
C ILE A 92 -2.78 -4.06 4.96
N ILE A 93 -3.42 -3.76 3.83
CA ILE A 93 -2.84 -3.84 2.48
C ILE A 93 -2.88 -2.48 1.79
N MET A 94 -2.20 -2.35 0.65
CA MET A 94 -2.33 -1.17 -0.21
C MET A 94 -2.58 -1.49 -1.68
N HIS A 95 -3.23 -0.55 -2.37
CA HIS A 95 -3.52 -0.62 -3.79
C HIS A 95 -3.34 0.74 -4.49
N ASP A 96 -2.80 0.71 -5.70
CA ASP A 96 -2.68 1.88 -6.57
C ASP A 96 -3.94 2.01 -7.45
N TYR A 97 -4.97 2.72 -6.97
CA TYR A 97 -6.31 2.64 -7.57
C TYR A 97 -6.44 3.18 -9.00
N LEU A 98 -5.63 4.15 -9.41
CA LEU A 98 -5.70 4.69 -10.78
C LEU A 98 -4.98 3.78 -11.77
N THR A 99 -3.80 3.28 -11.42
CA THR A 99 -3.01 2.40 -12.29
C THR A 99 -3.57 0.98 -12.34
N GLY A 100 -4.17 0.49 -11.25
CA GLY A 100 -4.92 -0.77 -11.24
C GLY A 100 -6.37 -0.63 -11.72
N GLY A 101 -6.93 0.58 -11.69
CA GLY A 101 -8.27 0.90 -12.17
C GLY A 101 -9.40 0.79 -11.13
N LEU A 102 -10.47 1.56 -11.34
CA LEU A 102 -11.60 1.66 -10.42
C LEU A 102 -12.38 0.34 -10.25
N THR A 103 -12.46 -0.47 -11.31
CA THR A 103 -13.13 -1.78 -11.24
C THR A 103 -12.42 -2.71 -10.27
N ALA A 104 -11.09 -2.81 -10.37
CA ALA A 104 -10.29 -3.62 -9.45
C ALA A 104 -10.35 -3.05 -8.02
N ASN A 105 -10.22 -1.72 -7.87
CA ASN A 105 -10.28 -1.07 -6.56
C ASN A 105 -11.61 -1.32 -5.83
N THR A 106 -12.74 -1.17 -6.53
CA THR A 106 -14.06 -1.35 -5.93
C THR A 106 -14.28 -2.80 -5.50
N GLY A 107 -13.85 -3.76 -6.32
CA GLY A 107 -13.85 -5.17 -5.94
C GLY A 107 -13.00 -5.44 -4.70
N LEU A 108 -11.77 -4.91 -4.68
CA LEU A 108 -10.87 -5.07 -3.55
C LEU A 108 -11.42 -4.41 -2.28
N ALA A 109 -12.05 -3.24 -2.38
CA ALA A 109 -12.64 -2.56 -1.22
C ALA A 109 -13.81 -3.34 -0.62
N ASN A 110 -14.65 -3.97 -1.46
CA ASN A 110 -15.69 -4.89 -0.98
C ASN A 110 -15.06 -6.09 -0.25
N TRP A 111 -14.06 -6.72 -0.86
CA TRP A 111 -13.33 -7.83 -0.26
C TRP A 111 -12.70 -7.42 1.08
N CYS A 112 -12.06 -6.26 1.16
CA CYS A 112 -11.44 -5.76 2.39
C CYS A 112 -12.46 -5.61 3.52
N ARG A 113 -13.64 -5.06 3.22
CA ARG A 113 -14.74 -4.93 4.17
C ARG A 113 -15.23 -6.29 4.67
N ASP A 114 -15.42 -7.26 3.78
CA ASP A 114 -15.89 -8.60 4.15
C ASP A 114 -14.85 -9.40 4.94
N ASN A 115 -13.57 -9.03 4.85
CA ASN A 115 -12.45 -9.73 5.48
C ASN A 115 -11.79 -8.97 6.64
N GLY A 116 -12.32 -7.80 7.04
CA GLY A 116 -11.77 -6.99 8.13
C GLY A 116 -10.35 -6.47 7.86
N MET A 117 -10.00 -6.24 6.59
CA MET A 117 -8.68 -5.79 6.16
C MET A 117 -8.70 -4.28 5.88
N LEU A 118 -7.79 -3.52 6.49
CA LEU A 118 -7.63 -2.09 6.15
C LEU A 118 -7.04 -1.95 4.74
N LEU A 119 -7.51 -0.94 4.00
CA LEU A 119 -7.11 -0.66 2.63
C LEU A 119 -6.52 0.75 2.48
N HIS A 120 -5.19 0.83 2.37
CA HIS A 120 -4.49 2.08 2.04
C HIS A 120 -4.46 2.32 0.53
N ILE A 121 -4.88 3.50 0.08
CA ILE A 121 -4.89 3.84 -1.35
C ILE A 121 -3.74 4.77 -1.70
N HIS A 122 -2.93 4.33 -2.66
CA HIS A 122 -1.95 5.19 -3.32
C HIS A 122 -2.50 5.79 -4.61
N ARG A 123 -2.21 7.07 -4.85
CA ARG A 123 -2.73 7.84 -5.99
C ARG A 123 -1.75 7.90 -7.16
N ALA A 124 -0.96 6.84 -7.41
CA ALA A 124 -0.01 6.82 -8.52
C ALA A 124 -0.72 7.24 -9.83
N MET A 125 -0.05 7.98 -10.70
CA MET A 125 -0.62 8.56 -11.95
C MET A 125 -1.56 9.78 -11.80
N HIS A 126 -2.01 10.16 -10.60
CA HIS A 126 -3.00 11.25 -10.43
C HIS A 126 -2.59 12.58 -11.09
N ALA A 127 -1.31 12.98 -10.95
CA ALA A 127 -0.79 14.24 -11.48
C ALA A 127 -0.79 14.33 -13.01
N VAL A 128 -0.97 13.21 -13.72
CA VAL A 128 -1.22 13.20 -15.17
C VAL A 128 -2.60 13.78 -15.48
N LEU A 129 -3.56 13.60 -14.57
CA LEU A 129 -4.95 14.01 -14.72
C LEU A 129 -5.25 15.35 -14.04
N ASP A 130 -4.61 15.65 -12.91
CA ASP A 130 -5.09 16.71 -12.01
C ASP A 130 -4.18 17.92 -11.86
N ARG A 131 -3.03 17.94 -12.54
CA ARG A 131 -2.03 18.99 -12.33
C ARG A 131 -2.20 20.22 -13.22
N ASN A 132 -2.70 20.06 -14.44
CA ASN A 132 -2.89 21.20 -15.33
C ASN A 132 -4.17 21.96 -14.93
N PRO A 133 -4.08 23.26 -14.59
CA PRO A 133 -5.25 24.04 -14.15
C PRO A 133 -6.29 24.27 -15.25
N HIS A 134 -5.94 24.05 -16.52
CA HIS A 134 -6.79 24.31 -17.68
C HIS A 134 -7.30 23.04 -18.37
N HIS A 135 -6.81 21.85 -17.99
CA HIS A 135 -7.23 20.61 -18.62
C HIS A 135 -7.05 19.40 -17.69
N GLY A 136 -8.07 18.55 -17.59
CA GLY A 136 -8.04 17.32 -16.80
C GLY A 136 -9.14 17.26 -15.75
N ILE A 137 -8.87 16.54 -14.66
CA ILE A 137 -9.82 16.29 -13.57
C ILE A 137 -9.16 16.72 -12.26
N HIS A 138 -9.61 17.83 -11.69
CA HIS A 138 -9.06 18.30 -10.42
C HIS A 138 -9.14 17.22 -9.32
N PHE A 139 -8.08 17.08 -8.51
CA PHE A 139 -7.92 16.00 -7.52
C PHE A 139 -9.14 15.82 -6.57
N ARG A 140 -9.79 16.92 -6.18
CA ARG A 140 -11.04 16.91 -5.39
C ARG A 140 -12.17 16.03 -5.96
N VAL A 141 -12.21 15.83 -7.28
CA VAL A 141 -13.19 14.94 -7.93
C VAL A 141 -12.73 13.50 -7.77
N LEU A 142 -11.44 13.23 -8.00
CA LEU A 142 -10.83 11.91 -7.81
C LEU A 142 -10.95 11.43 -6.35
N THR A 143 -10.86 12.33 -5.36
CA THR A 143 -11.06 11.95 -3.94
C THR A 143 -12.49 11.53 -3.64
N LYS A 144 -13.50 12.18 -4.24
CA LYS A 144 -14.91 11.78 -4.11
C LYS A 144 -15.17 10.44 -4.79
N ILE A 145 -14.63 10.24 -5.98
CA ILE A 145 -14.72 8.96 -6.71
C ILE A 145 -14.12 7.84 -5.86
N LEU A 146 -12.93 8.04 -5.31
CA LEU A 146 -12.31 7.04 -4.44
C LEU A 146 -13.13 6.79 -3.18
N ARG A 147 -13.64 7.84 -2.52
CA ARG A 147 -14.46 7.69 -1.32
C ARG A 147 -15.69 6.82 -1.56
N LEU A 148 -16.27 6.89 -2.77
CA LEU A 148 -17.40 6.05 -3.19
C LEU A 148 -16.95 4.64 -3.59
N SER A 149 -15.83 4.50 -4.31
CA SER A 149 -15.25 3.20 -4.70
C SER A 149 -14.80 2.38 -3.47
N GLY A 150 -14.29 3.05 -2.45
CA GLY A 150 -13.83 2.48 -1.18
C GLY A 150 -12.31 2.57 -1.00
N GLY A 151 -11.91 2.82 0.24
CA GLY A 151 -10.53 2.94 0.72
C GLY A 151 -10.49 3.66 2.07
N ASP A 152 -9.67 3.19 2.99
CA ASP A 152 -9.60 3.73 4.36
C ASP A 152 -8.64 4.91 4.46
N HIS A 153 -7.57 4.90 3.66
CA HIS A 153 -6.61 5.99 3.55
C HIS A 153 -6.43 6.43 2.10
N LEU A 154 -6.12 7.71 1.88
CA LEU A 154 -5.71 8.26 0.58
C LEU A 154 -4.60 9.29 0.80
N HIS A 155 -3.54 9.24 0.00
CA HIS A 155 -2.59 10.35 -0.09
C HIS A 155 -3.27 11.62 -0.60
N SER A 156 -3.25 12.71 0.19
CA SER A 156 -3.92 13.97 -0.15
C SER A 156 -3.00 15.14 -0.49
N GLY A 157 -1.68 15.01 -0.28
CA GLY A 157 -0.72 16.11 -0.39
C GLY A 157 -0.33 16.64 0.99
N THR A 158 0.77 17.38 1.07
CA THR A 158 1.32 17.83 2.36
C THR A 158 1.51 19.33 2.45
N VAL A 159 1.25 20.09 1.36
CA VAL A 159 1.52 21.54 1.21
C VAL A 159 3.01 21.88 1.24
N VAL A 160 3.76 21.44 2.25
CA VAL A 160 5.17 21.75 2.51
C VAL A 160 6.16 20.69 1.99
N GLY A 161 5.65 19.69 1.27
CA GLY A 161 6.46 18.56 0.82
C GLY A 161 7.13 18.81 -0.52
N LYS A 162 7.82 17.78 -1.01
CA LYS A 162 8.47 17.81 -2.34
C LYS A 162 7.49 17.82 -3.53
N LEU A 163 6.23 17.49 -3.29
CA LEU A 163 5.19 17.46 -4.33
C LEU A 163 4.30 18.68 -4.14
N GLU A 164 3.79 19.21 -5.25
CA GLU A 164 2.80 20.29 -5.25
C GLU A 164 1.58 19.93 -4.38
N GLY A 165 1.05 20.91 -3.65
CA GLY A 165 0.00 20.75 -2.64
C GLY A 165 -1.02 21.87 -2.68
#